data_AF-A0A973G834-F1
#
_entry.id   AF-A0A973G834-F1
#
_cell.length_a   1.000
_cell.length_b   1.000
_cell.length_c   1.000
_cell.angle_alpha   90.00
_cell.angle_beta   90.00
_cell.angle_gamma   90.00
#
_symmetry.space_group_name_H-M   'P 1'
#
loop_
_entity.id
_entity.type
_entity.pdbx_description
1 polymer ?
#
loop_
_entity_poly.entity_id
_entity_poly.type
_entity_poly.pdbx_seq_one_letter_code
_entity_poly.pdbx_strand_id
1 'polypeptide(L)'
;MTTPTSSEGAGRERLVAQVERMQGVFAALRAMDERDSARDQHRDDQRAAAARSGSLGPDWRKVQGRIDLGETTLHDVFSGADTSSAAVRLREASAARLARLRDDQALRDALGADEDTPDDPFAELERLRERVAQRSGELRFRSTGKES
;
A
#
# COMPACT_ATOMS: atom_id res chain seq x y z
N MET A 1 -26.88 24.96 -45.97
CA MET A 1 -27.03 24.12 -44.77
C MET A 1 -26.12 22.92 -44.95
N THR A 2 -24.90 22.98 -44.41
CA THR A 2 -23.91 21.91 -44.51
C THR A 2 -24.11 20.98 -43.32
N THR A 3 -24.65 19.80 -43.56
CA THR A 3 -24.79 18.77 -42.52
C THR A 3 -23.41 18.28 -42.11
N PRO A 4 -23.05 18.26 -40.81
CA PRO A 4 -21.78 17.71 -40.38
C PRO A 4 -21.73 16.22 -40.70
N THR A 5 -20.61 15.80 -41.28
CA THR A 5 -20.34 14.45 -41.76
C THR A 5 -20.36 13.48 -40.57
N SER A 6 -21.11 12.39 -40.66
CA SER A 6 -21.36 11.39 -39.59
C SER A 6 -20.09 10.85 -38.89
N SER A 7 -18.91 10.99 -39.51
CA SER A 7 -17.59 10.63 -38.97
C SER A 7 -17.11 11.57 -37.84
N GLU A 8 -17.38 12.87 -37.93
CA GLU A 8 -16.95 13.86 -36.93
C GLU A 8 -17.74 13.75 -35.62
N GLY A 9 -19.03 13.40 -35.70
CA GLY A 9 -19.87 13.13 -34.53
C GLY A 9 -19.41 11.91 -33.74
N ALA A 10 -19.12 10.80 -34.44
CA ALA A 10 -18.61 9.57 -33.83
C ALA A 10 -17.22 9.74 -33.18
N GLY A 11 -16.35 10.57 -33.78
CA GLY A 11 -15.06 10.94 -33.18
C GLY A 11 -15.22 11.74 -31.89
N ARG A 12 -16.15 12.70 -31.86
CA ARG A 12 -16.44 13.52 -30.67
C ARG A 12 -17.03 12.70 -29.53
N GLU A 13 -17.96 11.79 -29.82
CA GLU A 13 -18.54 10.89 -28.83
C GLU A 13 -17.50 9.93 -28.23
N ARG A 14 -16.58 9.41 -29.05
CA ARG A 14 -15.46 8.58 -28.57
C ARG A 14 -14.54 9.36 -27.64
N LEU A 15 -14.23 10.62 -27.96
CA LEU A 15 -13.42 11.51 -27.12
C LEU A 15 -14.11 11.80 -25.79
N VAL A 16 -15.41 12.12 -25.79
CA VAL A 16 -16.20 12.35 -24.57
C VAL A 16 -16.19 11.11 -23.69
N ALA A 17 -16.51 9.94 -24.25
CA ALA A 17 -16.49 8.68 -23.52
C ALA A 17 -15.09 8.32 -22.99
N GLN A 18 -14.03 8.71 -23.69
CA GLN A 18 -12.66 8.51 -23.23
C GLN A 18 -12.29 9.43 -22.06
N VAL A 19 -12.73 10.69 -22.08
CA VAL A 19 -12.55 11.63 -20.97
C VAL A 19 -13.32 11.15 -19.74
N GLU A 20 -14.56 10.70 -19.88
CA GLU A 20 -15.35 10.14 -18.77
C GLU A 20 -14.69 8.92 -18.14
N ARG A 21 -14.18 7.99 -18.96
CA ARG A 21 -13.41 6.84 -18.47
C ARG A 21 -12.17 7.29 -17.69
N MET A 22 -11.44 8.28 -18.21
CA MET A 22 -10.24 8.80 -17.58
C MET A 22 -10.56 9.50 -16.24
N GLN A 23 -11.66 10.26 -16.18
CA GLN A 23 -12.14 10.88 -14.94
C GLN A 23 -12.54 9.82 -13.90
N GLY A 24 -13.17 8.72 -14.31
CA GLY A 24 -13.47 7.59 -13.44
C GLY A 24 -12.22 6.94 -12.86
N VAL A 25 -11.17 6.75 -13.68
CA VAL A 25 -9.87 6.24 -13.20
C VAL A 25 -9.24 7.20 -12.19
N PHE A 26 -9.22 8.51 -12.46
CA PHE A 26 -8.68 9.48 -11.51
C PHE A 26 -9.46 9.53 -10.19
N ALA A 27 -10.79 9.43 -10.23
CA ALA A 27 -11.61 9.36 -9.04
C ALA A 27 -11.29 8.09 -8.21
N ALA A 28 -11.12 6.95 -8.89
CA ALA A 28 -10.73 5.69 -8.23
C ALA A 28 -9.34 5.79 -7.59
N LEU A 29 -8.35 6.38 -8.27
CA LEU A 29 -7.01 6.59 -7.73
C LEU A 29 -7.02 7.48 -6.48
N ARG A 30 -7.77 8.60 -6.50
CA ARG A 30 -7.94 9.46 -5.31
C ARG A 30 -8.58 8.71 -4.15
N ALA A 31 -9.64 7.94 -4.43
CA ALA A 31 -10.32 7.17 -3.39
C ALA A 31 -9.41 6.07 -2.80
N MET A 32 -8.48 5.51 -3.58
CA MET A 32 -7.47 4.59 -3.07
C MET A 32 -6.46 5.32 -2.17
N ASP A 33 -5.92 6.44 -2.64
CA ASP A 33 -4.94 7.26 -1.91
C ASP A 33 -5.49 7.77 -0.57
N GLU A 34 -6.74 8.23 -0.54
CA GLU A 34 -7.43 8.63 0.69
C GLU A 34 -7.59 7.47 1.68
N ARG A 35 -7.92 6.27 1.17
CA ARG A 35 -8.04 5.07 2.01
C ARG A 35 -6.69 4.61 2.55
N ASP A 36 -5.65 4.68 1.74
CA ASP A 36 -4.28 4.36 2.16
C ASP A 36 -3.81 5.35 3.23
N SER A 37 -3.98 6.64 2.98
CA SER A 37 -3.66 7.71 3.94
C SER A 37 -4.40 7.53 5.27
N ALA A 38 -5.70 7.20 5.24
CA ALA A 38 -6.47 6.96 6.46
C ALA A 38 -5.98 5.73 7.23
N ARG A 39 -5.58 4.66 6.53
CA ARG A 39 -4.99 3.46 7.15
C ARG A 39 -3.64 3.76 7.77
N ASP A 40 -2.79 4.52 7.09
CA ASP A 40 -1.48 4.94 7.60
C ASP A 40 -1.63 5.79 8.85
N GLN A 41 -2.51 6.81 8.80
CA GLN A 41 -2.80 7.65 9.96
C GLN A 41 -3.26 6.81 11.16
N HIS A 42 -4.16 5.85 10.93
CA HIS A 42 -4.65 4.99 12.00
C HIS A 42 -3.55 4.11 12.60
N ARG A 43 -2.68 3.51 11.78
CA ARG A 43 -1.53 2.74 12.26
C ARG A 43 -0.57 3.61 13.08
N ASP A 44 -0.36 4.83 12.62
CA ASP A 44 0.51 5.80 13.26
C ASP A 44 -0.01 6.21 14.64
N ASP A 45 -1.31 6.47 14.75
CA ASP A 45 -1.96 6.79 16.01
C ASP A 45 -1.90 5.62 17.01
N GLN A 46 -2.14 4.39 16.54
CA GLN A 46 -2.04 3.19 17.38
C GLN A 46 -0.62 3.00 17.92
N ARG A 47 0.40 3.12 17.05
CA ARG A 47 1.80 3.04 17.47
C ARG A 47 2.13 4.14 18.46
N ALA A 48 1.71 5.38 18.21
CA ALA A 48 1.96 6.50 19.11
C ALA A 48 1.34 6.24 20.50
N ALA A 49 0.11 5.73 20.56
CA ALA A 49 -0.54 5.34 21.81
C ALA A 49 0.21 4.21 22.54
N ALA A 50 0.66 3.19 21.81
CA ALA A 50 1.46 2.09 22.36
C ALA A 50 2.85 2.56 22.85
N ALA A 51 3.47 3.53 22.19
CA ALA A 51 4.71 4.14 22.63
C ALA A 51 4.52 5.00 23.89
N ARG A 52 3.47 5.82 23.95
CA ARG A 52 3.14 6.66 25.13
C ARG A 52 2.86 5.82 26.36
N SER A 53 2.04 4.77 26.22
CA SER A 53 1.82 3.78 27.29
C SER A 53 3.09 2.97 27.61
N GLY A 54 4.06 2.93 26.69
CA GLY A 54 5.32 2.20 26.79
C GLY A 54 5.21 0.70 26.59
N SER A 55 4.10 0.23 26.03
CA SER A 55 3.95 -1.16 25.57
C SER A 55 5.00 -1.52 24.51
N LEU A 56 5.54 -0.53 23.79
CA LEU A 56 6.63 -0.72 22.81
C LEU A 56 8.03 -0.66 23.46
N GLY A 57 8.14 -0.34 24.74
CA GLY A 57 9.40 -0.23 25.46
C GLY A 57 9.92 1.21 25.65
N PRO A 58 11.02 1.37 26.40
CA PRO A 58 11.48 2.66 26.90
C PRO A 58 12.04 3.58 25.82
N ASP A 59 12.75 3.05 24.82
CA ASP A 59 13.30 3.87 23.72
C ASP A 59 12.19 4.41 22.82
N TRP A 60 11.17 3.59 22.52
CA TRP A 60 9.97 4.05 21.84
C TRP A 60 9.24 5.16 22.59
N ARG A 61 9.05 5.02 23.90
CA ARG A 61 8.39 6.06 24.71
C ARG A 61 9.17 7.38 24.67
N LYS A 62 10.51 7.32 24.76
CA LYS A 62 11.37 8.51 24.68
C LYS A 62 11.32 9.17 23.30
N VAL A 63 11.42 8.39 22.23
CA VAL A 63 11.30 8.90 20.85
C VAL A 63 9.92 9.51 20.61
N GLN A 64 8.84 8.86 21.07
CA GLN A 64 7.50 9.41 20.93
C GLN A 64 7.32 10.73 21.67
N GLY A 65 7.91 10.88 22.86
CA GLY A 65 7.92 12.17 23.56
C GLY A 65 8.59 13.28 22.75
N ARG A 66 9.71 12.98 22.06
CA ARG A 66 10.39 13.93 21.17
C ARG A 66 9.55 14.29 19.95
N ILE A 67 8.85 13.30 19.37
CA ILE A 67 7.91 13.50 18.26
C ILE A 67 6.73 14.39 18.70
N ASP A 68 6.16 14.11 19.87
CA ASP A 68 5.05 14.89 20.44
C ASP A 68 5.46 16.35 20.70
N LEU A 69 6.73 16.59 21.03
CA LEU A 69 7.32 17.93 21.19
C LEU A 69 7.76 18.58 19.86
N GLY A 70 7.65 17.88 18.74
CA GLY A 70 8.10 18.37 17.42
C GLY A 70 9.63 18.46 17.27
N GLU A 71 10.39 17.81 18.14
CA GLU A 71 11.86 17.82 18.10
C GLU A 71 12.46 16.89 17.04
N THR A 72 11.65 15.95 16.53
CA THR A 72 12.07 14.93 15.56
C THR A 72 10.85 14.33 14.87
N THR A 73 11.10 13.54 13.82
CA THR A 73 10.08 12.74 13.13
C THR A 73 10.52 11.28 13.04
N LEU A 74 9.60 10.36 12.75
CA LEU A 74 9.98 8.96 12.50
C LEU A 74 10.88 8.82 11.29
N HIS A 75 10.66 9.64 10.27
CA HIS A 75 11.55 9.72 9.12
C HIS A 75 12.97 10.07 9.57
N ASP A 76 13.15 11.08 10.43
CA ASP A 76 14.47 11.51 10.90
C ASP A 76 15.13 10.46 11.79
N VAL A 77 14.35 9.75 12.60
CA VAL A 77 14.84 8.64 13.42
C VAL A 77 15.38 7.48 12.56
N PHE A 78 14.62 7.05 11.55
CA PHE A 78 15.01 5.88 10.74
C PHE A 78 16.00 6.22 9.62
N SER A 79 15.96 7.43 9.06
CA SER A 79 17.00 7.93 8.15
C SER A 79 18.32 8.21 8.87
N GLY A 80 18.27 8.48 10.17
CA GLY A 80 19.44 8.74 10.99
C GLY A 80 19.79 10.20 11.21
N ALA A 81 18.94 11.12 10.75
CA ALA A 81 19.06 12.54 11.07
C ALA A 81 18.89 12.81 12.57
N ASP A 82 18.05 12.05 13.27
CA ASP A 82 17.99 12.07 14.74
C ASP A 82 19.11 11.20 15.33
N THR A 83 20.13 11.86 15.86
CA THR A 83 21.29 11.22 16.49
C THR A 83 21.14 11.06 18.01
N SER A 84 19.96 11.31 18.58
CA SER A 84 19.71 11.10 19.99
C SER A 84 19.91 9.63 20.38
N SER A 85 20.38 9.39 21.60
CA SER A 85 20.69 8.02 22.03
C SER A 85 19.48 7.07 21.98
N ALA A 86 18.27 7.59 22.18
CA ALA A 86 17.04 6.81 22.06
C ALA A 86 16.72 6.47 20.59
N ALA A 87 16.90 7.41 19.66
CA ALA A 87 16.71 7.17 18.23
C ALA A 87 17.73 6.14 17.68
N VAL A 88 19.00 6.25 18.08
CA VAL A 88 20.05 5.30 17.72
C VAL A 88 19.71 3.89 18.20
N ARG A 89 19.44 3.72 19.50
CA ARG A 89 19.06 2.41 20.06
C ARG A 89 17.80 1.85 19.42
N LEU A 90 16.81 2.70 19.16
CA LEU A 90 15.57 2.26 18.52
C LEU A 90 15.84 1.72 17.11
N ARG A 91 16.64 2.43 16.32
CA ARG A 91 17.01 1.99 14.97
C ARG A 91 17.82 0.70 14.98
N GLU A 92 18.79 0.58 15.88
CA GLU A 92 19.58 -0.65 16.06
C GLU A 92 18.69 -1.84 16.44
N ALA A 93 17.77 -1.65 17.40
CA ALA A 93 16.84 -2.68 17.83
C ALA A 93 15.89 -3.11 16.69
N SER A 94 15.39 -2.14 15.91
CA SER A 94 14.56 -2.40 14.73
C SER A 94 15.33 -3.17 13.65
N ALA A 95 16.57 -2.76 13.36
CA ALA A 95 17.42 -3.45 12.39
C ALA A 95 17.74 -4.89 12.82
N ALA A 96 18.08 -5.09 14.10
CA ALA A 96 18.31 -6.42 14.64
C ALA A 96 17.05 -7.30 14.59
N ARG A 97 15.87 -6.74 14.85
CA ARG A 97 14.60 -7.47 14.74
C ARG A 97 14.29 -7.86 13.29
N LEU A 98 14.54 -6.98 12.33
CA LEU A 98 14.37 -7.28 10.90
C LEU A 98 15.35 -8.35 10.43
N ALA A 99 16.61 -8.31 10.88
CA ALA A 99 17.59 -9.34 10.57
C ALA A 99 17.13 -10.72 11.06
N ARG A 100 16.67 -10.82 12.31
CA ARG A 100 16.14 -12.07 12.87
C ARG A 100 14.94 -12.61 12.09
N LEU A 101 14.00 -11.74 11.69
CA LEU A 101 12.85 -12.17 10.90
C LEU A 101 13.25 -12.73 9.53
N ARG A 102 14.30 -12.17 8.91
CA ARG A 102 14.85 -12.70 7.65
C ARG A 102 15.52 -14.04 7.85
N ASP A 103 16.29 -14.19 8.92
CA ASP A 103 16.97 -15.45 9.25
C ASP A 103 15.93 -16.55 9.57
N ASP A 104 14.89 -16.22 10.34
CA ASP A 104 13.77 -17.12 10.65
C ASP A 104 13.03 -17.55 9.38
N GLN A 105 12.80 -16.63 8.44
CA GLN A 105 12.17 -16.96 7.16
C GLN A 105 13.08 -17.86 6.31
N ALA A 106 14.36 -17.52 6.18
CA ALA A 106 15.33 -18.32 5.44
C ALA A 106 15.47 -19.73 6.04
N LEU A 107 15.38 -19.86 7.36
CA LEU A 107 15.36 -21.14 8.05
C LEU A 107 14.10 -21.95 7.73
N ARG A 108 12.91 -21.32 7.68
CA ARG A 108 11.65 -21.98 7.28
C ARG A 108 11.71 -22.47 5.84
N ASP A 109 12.23 -21.65 4.94
CA ASP A 109 12.39 -21.99 3.52
C ASP A 109 13.39 -23.14 3.34
N ALA A 110 14.51 -23.13 4.09
CA ALA A 110 15.53 -24.17 4.05
C ALA A 110 15.10 -25.50 4.69
N LEU A 111 14.21 -25.45 5.69
CA LEU A 111 13.68 -26.63 6.37
C LEU A 111 12.48 -27.25 5.64
N GLY A 112 12.03 -26.68 4.51
CA GLY A 112 10.94 -27.22 3.71
C GLY A 112 9.68 -27.51 4.53
N ALA A 113 9.30 -26.59 5.42
CA ALA A 113 8.19 -26.81 6.32
C ALA A 113 6.86 -27.01 5.55
N ASP A 114 6.29 -28.21 5.68
CA ASP A 114 5.11 -28.73 4.97
C ASP A 114 3.78 -27.99 5.24
N GLU A 115 2.99 -27.95 4.15
CA GLU A 115 1.53 -27.84 3.89
C GLU A 115 0.57 -26.85 4.59
N ASP A 116 0.89 -26.13 5.68
CA ASP A 116 -0.12 -25.21 6.30
C ASP A 116 0.37 -23.78 6.59
N THR A 117 1.53 -23.41 6.04
CA THR A 117 1.91 -21.99 5.98
C THR A 117 1.27 -21.40 4.72
N PRO A 118 0.52 -20.28 4.80
CA PRO A 118 0.07 -19.59 3.60
C PRO A 118 1.27 -19.37 2.69
N ASP A 119 1.23 -19.97 1.51
CA ASP A 119 2.22 -19.76 0.44
C ASP A 119 2.56 -18.28 0.40
N ASP A 120 3.85 -17.98 0.51
CA ASP A 120 4.48 -16.68 0.26
C ASP A 120 3.46 -15.53 0.02
N PRO A 121 3.35 -14.54 0.92
CA PRO A 121 2.39 -13.44 0.77
C PRO A 121 2.53 -12.69 -0.57
N PHE A 122 3.70 -12.74 -1.22
CA PHE A 122 3.88 -12.22 -2.58
C PHE A 122 3.29 -13.15 -3.67
N ALA A 123 3.39 -14.46 -3.51
CA ALA A 123 2.70 -15.44 -4.35
C ALA A 123 1.17 -15.35 -4.19
N GLU A 124 0.64 -15.13 -2.98
CA GLU A 124 -0.78 -14.86 -2.78
C GLU A 124 -1.21 -13.56 -3.48
N LEU A 125 -0.36 -12.53 -3.44
CA LEU A 125 -0.59 -11.26 -4.15
C LEU A 125 -0.65 -11.45 -5.68
N GLU A 126 0.25 -12.25 -6.25
CA GLU A 126 0.24 -12.55 -7.68
C GLU A 126 -1.00 -13.37 -8.08
N ARG A 127 -1.37 -14.39 -7.30
CA ARG A 127 -2.63 -15.14 -7.53
C ARG A 127 -3.84 -14.21 -7.46
N LEU A 128 -3.86 -13.28 -6.50
CA LEU A 128 -4.92 -12.28 -6.39
C LEU A 128 -4.94 -11.38 -7.64
N ARG A 129 -3.77 -10.91 -8.09
CA ARG A 129 -3.62 -10.09 -9.31
C ARG A 129 -4.13 -10.82 -10.54
N GLU A 130 -3.82 -12.09 -10.68
CA GLU A 130 -4.21 -12.92 -11.81
C GLU A 130 -5.72 -13.24 -11.81
N ARG A 131 -6.33 -13.49 -10.64
CA ARG A 131 -7.79 -13.61 -10.50
C ARG A 131 -8.53 -12.31 -10.84
N VAL A 132 -7.98 -11.15 -10.43
CA VAL A 132 -8.54 -9.84 -10.77
C VAL A 132 -8.45 -9.61 -12.29
N ALA A 133 -7.32 -9.97 -12.91
CA ALA A 133 -7.14 -9.90 -14.36
C ALA A 133 -8.13 -10.81 -15.11
N GLN A 134 -8.31 -12.07 -14.69
CA GLN A 134 -9.27 -12.99 -15.29
C GLN A 134 -10.72 -12.50 -15.17
N ARG A 135 -11.13 -12.05 -13.98
CA ARG A 135 -12.50 -11.52 -13.75
C ARG A 135 -12.77 -10.26 -14.58
N SER A 136 -11.74 -9.42 -14.78
CA SER A 136 -11.85 -8.24 -15.65
C SER A 136 -11.85 -8.58 -17.15
N GLY A 137 -11.21 -9.70 -17.55
CA GLY A 137 -11.28 -10.26 -18.90
C GLY A 137 -12.65 -10.88 -19.24
N GLU A 138 -13.27 -11.58 -18.28
CA GLU A 138 -14.61 -12.16 -18.44
C GLU A 138 -15.71 -11.08 -18.57
N LEU A 139 -15.57 -9.96 -17.85
CA LEU A 139 -16.46 -8.80 -18.00
C LEU A 139 -16.34 -8.15 -19.39
N ARG A 140 -15.15 -8.19 -20.01
CA ARG A 140 -14.93 -7.69 -21.37
C ARG A 140 -15.53 -8.62 -22.43
N PHE A 141 -15.45 -9.94 -22.25
CA PHE A 141 -16.02 -10.94 -23.18
C PHE A 141 -17.56 -11.02 -23.14
N ARG A 142 -18.18 -10.84 -21.96
CA ARG A 142 -19.65 -10.81 -21.84
C ARG A 142 -20.31 -9.56 -22.43
N SER A 143 -19.57 -8.48 -22.66
CA SER A 143 -20.10 -7.25 -23.26
C SER A 143 -20.12 -7.27 -24.79
N THR A 144 -19.40 -8.19 -25.44
CA THR A 144 -19.28 -8.27 -26.91
C THR A 144 -20.12 -9.39 -27.54
N GLY A 145 -20.89 -10.15 -26.75
CA GLY A 145 -21.63 -11.33 -27.19
C GLY A 145 -23.16 -11.20 -27.06
N LYS A 146 -23.74 -10.04 -27.35
CA LYS A 146 -25.20 -9.90 -27.46
C LYS A 146 -25.61 -8.93 -28.57
N GLU A 147 -25.20 -9.22 -29.81
CA GLU A 147 -25.96 -8.84 -30.99
C GLU A 147 -25.93 -10.02 -31.99
N SER A 148 -27.14 -10.55 -32.23
CA SER A 148 -27.64 -11.43 -33.29
C SER A 148 -26.93 -12.74 -33.62
#